data_AF-A0A6H0IUM3-F1
#
_entry.id   AF-A0A6H0IUM3-F1
#
_cell.length_a   1.000
_cell.length_b   1.000
_cell.length_c   1.000
_cell.angle_alpha   90.00
_cell.angle_beta   90.00
_cell.angle_gamma   90.00
#
_symmetry.space_group_name_H-M   'P 1'
#
loop_
_entity.id
_entity.type
_entity.pdbx_description
1 polymer ?
#
loop_
_entity_poly.entity_id
_entity_poly.type
_entity_poly.pdbx_seq_one_letter_code
_entity_poly.pdbx_strand_id
1 'polypeptide(L)' 'MQGEGGDCRQPDAADVLRRAYAIAQDKESVRRWYFSEPLSAFGGKTARELVECGGRAQDVLDYLDSLEAGPLA' A
#
# COMPACT_ATOMS: atom_id res chain seq x y z
N MET A 1 -4.27 8.93 32.62
CA MET A 1 -4.69 9.80 31.51
C MET A 1 -4.23 9.16 30.20
N GLN A 2 -4.90 8.09 29.75
CA GLN A 2 -4.68 7.56 28.41
C GLN A 2 -5.63 8.35 27.52
N GLY A 3 -5.11 9.42 26.91
CA GLY A 3 -5.87 10.21 25.96
C GLY A 3 -6.07 9.36 24.71
N GLU A 4 -7.28 8.86 24.54
CA GLU A 4 -7.78 8.35 23.28
C GLU A 4 -7.95 9.53 22.31
N GLY A 5 -6.83 10.02 21.78
CA GLY A 5 -6.84 10.66 20.47
C GLY A 5 -6.71 9.52 19.47
N GLY A 6 -7.78 9.23 18.72
CA GLY A 6 -7.67 8.37 17.55
C GLY A 6 -6.57 8.95 16.67
N ASP A 7 -5.40 8.31 16.66
CA ASP A 7 -4.32 8.70 15.78
C ASP A 7 -4.88 8.46 14.39
N CYS A 8 -5.19 9.53 13.67
CA CYS A 8 -5.32 9.47 12.22
C CYS A 8 -3.93 9.19 11.64
N ARG A 9 -3.31 8.06 12.06
CA ARG A 9 -2.05 7.53 11.60
C ARG A 9 -2.20 7.40 10.10
N GLN A 10 -1.70 8.38 9.37
CA GLN A 10 -1.72 8.28 7.93
C GLN A 10 -0.84 7.08 7.59
N PRO A 11 -1.34 6.14 6.78
CA PRO A 11 -0.52 5.01 6.37
C PRO A 11 0.71 5.53 5.63
N ASP A 12 1.87 5.00 5.98
CA ASP A 12 3.14 5.36 5.37
C ASP A 12 3.59 4.27 4.39
N ALA A 13 4.72 4.51 3.71
CA ALA A 13 5.37 3.52 2.85
C ALA A 13 5.60 2.18 3.57
N ALA A 14 5.90 2.22 4.86
CA ALA A 14 6.13 1.02 5.67
C ALA A 14 4.88 0.14 5.79
N ASP A 15 3.70 0.75 5.95
CA ASP A 15 2.44 0.03 6.05
C ASP A 15 2.05 -0.60 4.71
N VAL A 16 2.21 0.15 3.61
CA VAL A 16 1.98 -0.35 2.24
C VAL A 16 2.87 -1.55 1.96
N LEU A 17 4.17 -1.42 2.24
CA LEU A 17 5.12 -2.50 2.07
C LEU A 17 4.72 -3.71 2.91
N ARG A 18 4.42 -3.52 4.22
CA ARG A 18 4.01 -4.60 5.13
C ARG A 18 2.80 -5.37 4.60
N ARG A 19 1.78 -4.67 4.10
CA ARG A 19 0.59 -5.30 3.50
C ARG A 19 0.95 -6.08 2.25
N ALA A 20 1.74 -5.49 1.35
CA ALA A 20 2.20 -6.17 0.14
C ALA A 20 3.03 -7.43 0.46
N TYR A 21 3.87 -7.42 1.51
CA TYR A 21 4.57 -8.60 2.00
C TYR A 21 3.65 -9.70 2.51
N ALA A 22 2.51 -9.36 3.14
CA ALA A 22 1.56 -10.35 3.62
C ALA A 22 0.96 -11.17 2.46
N ILE A 23 0.78 -10.54 1.29
CA ILE A 23 0.20 -11.15 0.10
C ILE A 23 1.24 -11.96 -0.67
N ALA A 24 2.36 -11.32 -1.05
CA ALA A 24 3.34 -11.93 -1.94
C ALA A 24 4.32 -12.87 -1.21
N GLN A 25 4.50 -12.69 0.10
CA GLN A 25 5.51 -13.33 0.95
C GLN A 25 6.97 -13.22 0.45
N ASP A 26 7.22 -12.48 -0.64
CA ASP A 26 8.54 -12.29 -1.25
C ASP A 26 8.97 -10.82 -1.20
N LYS A 27 10.17 -10.62 -0.64
CA LYS A 27 10.72 -9.30 -0.39
C LYS A 27 11.18 -8.58 -1.64
N GLU A 28 11.74 -9.33 -2.56
CA GLU A 28 12.31 -8.76 -3.77
C GLU A 28 11.21 -8.34 -4.74
N SER A 29 10.19 -9.18 -4.88
CA SER A 29 8.99 -8.92 -5.69
C SER A 29 8.22 -7.70 -5.18
N VAL A 30 7.98 -7.59 -3.87
CA VAL A 30 7.31 -6.41 -3.28
C VAL A 30 8.12 -5.14 -3.49
N ARG A 31 9.44 -5.19 -3.31
CA ARG A 31 10.33 -4.04 -3.59
C ARG A 31 10.28 -3.68 -5.07
N ARG A 32 10.41 -4.66 -5.97
CA ARG A 32 10.37 -4.45 -7.41
C ARG A 32 9.06 -3.81 -7.84
N TRP A 33 7.94 -4.29 -7.31
CA TRP A 33 6.63 -3.68 -7.51
C TRP A 33 6.59 -2.23 -7.02
N TYR A 34 7.02 -1.99 -5.78
CA TYR A 34 6.97 -0.67 -5.16
C TYR A 34 7.81 0.38 -5.90
N PHE A 35 8.97 -0.01 -6.44
CA PHE A 35 9.90 0.88 -7.12
C PHE A 35 9.77 0.91 -8.64
N SER A 36 9.32 -0.17 -9.27
CA SER A 36 9.48 -0.38 -10.71
C SER A 36 8.19 -0.73 -11.45
N GLU A 37 7.10 -1.08 -10.76
CA GLU A 37 5.84 -1.38 -11.44
C GLU A 37 4.86 -0.20 -11.36
N PRO A 38 4.53 0.42 -12.51
CA PRO A 38 3.48 1.42 -12.57
C PRO A 38 2.13 0.73 -12.38
N LEU A 39 1.34 1.21 -11.41
CA LEU A 39 0.02 0.67 -11.16
C LEU A 39 -0.98 1.30 -12.14
N SER A 40 -1.49 0.50 -13.08
CA SER A 40 -2.53 0.94 -14.02
C SER A 40 -3.77 1.48 -13.33
N ALA A 41 -4.16 0.89 -12.19
CA ALA A 41 -5.30 1.35 -11.38
C ALA A 41 -5.15 2.79 -10.85
N PHE A 42 -3.91 3.29 -10.74
CA PHE A 42 -3.60 4.61 -10.20
C PHE A 42 -3.12 5.60 -11.27
N GLY A 43 -3.43 5.33 -12.54
CA GLY A 43 -3.04 6.18 -13.67
C GLY A 43 -1.58 6.00 -14.08
N GLY A 44 -0.99 4.83 -13.84
CA GLY A 44 0.39 4.51 -14.24
C GLY A 44 1.46 5.07 -13.29
N LYS A 45 1.07 5.53 -12.10
CA LYS A 45 2.00 5.96 -11.04
C LYS A 45 2.53 4.74 -10.28
N THR A 46 3.77 4.82 -9.81
CA THR A 46 4.33 3.79 -8.92
C THR A 46 3.75 3.91 -7.51
N ALA A 47 3.73 2.80 -6.75
CA ALA A 47 3.28 2.82 -5.35
C ALA A 47 4.06 3.85 -4.52
N ARG A 48 5.37 3.97 -4.78
CA ARG A 48 6.24 4.99 -4.20
C ARG A 48 5.73 6.41 -4.42
N GLU A 49 5.42 6.79 -5.65
CA GLU A 49 4.92 8.14 -5.96
C GLU A 49 3.55 8.42 -5.33
N LEU A 50 2.70 7.41 -5.22
CA LEU A 50 1.37 7.55 -4.61
C LEU A 50 1.48 7.86 -3.12
N VAL A 51 2.43 7.21 -2.44
CA VAL A 51 2.71 7.42 -1.02
C VAL A 51 3.43 8.75 -0.79
N GLU A 52 4.53 9.00 -1.51
CA GLU A 52 5.40 10.16 -1.23
C GLU A 52 4.86 11.49 -1.78
N CYS A 53 4.19 11.49 -2.94
CA CYS A 53 3.73 12.72 -3.60
C CYS A 53 2.22 12.91 -3.48
N GLY A 54 1.44 11.82 -3.47
CA GLY A 54 -0.02 11.86 -3.47
C GLY A 54 -0.68 11.77 -2.10
N GLY A 55 0.03 11.32 -1.06
CA GLY A 55 -0.59 10.97 0.23
C GLY A 55 -1.64 9.86 0.12
N ARG A 56 -1.64 9.10 -0.98
CA ARG A 56 -2.64 8.07 -1.32
C ARG A 56 -2.22 6.69 -0.84
N ALA A 57 -1.49 6.62 0.27
CA ALA A 57 -1.09 5.36 0.86
C ALA A 57 -2.30 4.54 1.31
N GLN A 58 -3.37 5.20 1.77
CA GLN A 58 -4.61 4.56 2.16
C GLN A 58 -5.30 3.87 0.97
N ASP A 59 -5.39 4.54 -0.18
CA ASP A 59 -5.94 3.94 -1.41
C ASP A 59 -5.11 2.74 -1.89
N VAL A 60 -3.78 2.82 -1.78
CA VAL A 60 -2.90 1.69 -2.14
C VAL A 60 -3.09 0.52 -1.18
N LEU A 61 -3.27 0.78 0.11
CA LEU A 61 -3.59 -0.26 1.09
C LEU A 61 -4.93 -0.94 0.82
N ASP A 62 -5.95 -0.15 0.47
CA ASP A 62 -7.29 -0.66 0.11
C ASP A 62 -7.23 -1.53 -1.17
N TYR A 63 -6.43 -1.09 -2.16
CA TYR A 63 -6.14 -1.89 -3.35
C TYR A 63 -5.44 -3.20 -3.01
N LEU A 64 -4.43 -3.18 -2.13
CA LEU A 64 -3.74 -4.39 -1.68
C LEU A 64 -4.69 -5.30 -0.89
N ASP A 65 -5.56 -4.74 -0.06
CA ASP A 65 -6.59 -5.50 0.66
C ASP A 65 -7.54 -6.23 -0.30
N SER A 66 -7.99 -5.53 -1.34
CA SER A 66 -8.79 -6.10 -2.43
C SER A 66 -8.06 -7.23 -3.17
N LEU A 67 -6.73 -7.13 -3.33
CA LEU A 67 -5.92 -8.20 -3.92
C LEU A 67 -5.78 -9.41 -2.99
N GLU A 68 -5.65 -9.20 -1.68
CA GLU A 68 -5.60 -10.30 -0.70
C GLU A 68 -6.95 -11.01 -0.56
N ALA A 69 -8.05 -10.26 -0.65
CA ALA A 69 -9.41 -10.81 -0.69
C ALA A 69 -9.64 -11.67 -1.95
N GLY A 70 -8.82 -11.51 -2.98
CA GLY A 70 -8.88 -12.22 -4.26
C GLY A 70 -10.07 -11.76 -5.14
N PRO A 71 -10.00 -11.91 -6.47
CA PRO A 71 -11.14 -11.63 -7.36
C PRO A 71 -12.22 -12.74 -7.31
N LEU A 72 -12.63 -13.19 -6.13
CA LEU A 72 -13.61 -14.27 -5.97
C LEU A 72 -14.60 -13.98 -4.82
N ALA A 73 -15.68 -13.27 -5.17
CA ALA A 73 -17.03 -13.61 -4.76
C ALA A 73 -18.01 -13.21 -5.87
#